data_AF-A0A6G2DES7-F1
#
_entry.id   AF-A0A6G2DES7-F1
#
_cell.length_a   1.000
_cell.length_b   1.000
_cell.length_c   1.000
_cell.angle_alpha   90.00
_cell.angle_beta   90.00
_cell.angle_gamma   90.00
#
_symmetry.space_group_name_H-M   'P 1'
#
loop_
_entity.id
_entity.type
_entity.pdbx_description
1 polymer ?
#
loop_
_entity_poly.entity_id
_entity_poly.type
_entity_poly.pdbx_seq_one_letter_code
_entity_poly.pdbx_strand_id
1 'polypeptide(L)' 'MTFTDTACDCAESLPIEIVAGLKQIEGIKDIKVEVTWSPAWKITRISRYGRIALGLPPR' A
#
# COMPACT_ATOMS: atom_id res chain seq x y z
N MET A 1 2.40 4.82 4.71
CA MET A 1 1.37 4.05 3.98
C MET A 1 0.31 3.55 4.96
N THR A 2 -0.77 2.91 4.49
CA THR A 2 -1.85 2.37 5.33
C THR A 2 -2.39 1.08 4.71
N PHE A 3 -3.17 0.29 5.46
CA PHE A 3 -3.82 -0.93 4.98
C PHE A 3 -5.33 -0.74 4.83
N THR A 4 -5.97 -1.65 4.10
CA THR A 4 -7.43 -1.67 3.93
C THR A 4 -8.16 -2.04 5.22
N ASP A 5 -7.50 -2.83 6.08
CA ASP A 5 -7.98 -3.27 7.39
C ASP A 5 -6.81 -3.31 8.38
N THR A 6 -7.08 -3.05 9.65
CA THR A 6 -6.15 -3.18 10.77
C THR A 6 -5.77 -4.63 11.08
N ALA A 7 -6.62 -5.59 10.70
CA ALA A 7 -6.40 -7.02 10.94
C ALA A 7 -5.75 -7.77 9.76
N CYS A 8 -5.12 -7.06 8.80
CA CYS A 8 -4.47 -7.73 7.68
C CYS A 8 -3.17 -8.42 8.12
N ASP A 9 -3.06 -9.74 7.95
CA ASP A 9 -1.80 -10.49 8.12
C ASP A 9 -0.66 -9.92 7.24
N CYS A 10 -1.03 -9.31 6.11
CA CYS A 10 -0.12 -8.66 5.19
C CYS A 10 0.60 -7.43 5.79
N ALA A 11 0.17 -6.93 6.95
CA ALA A 11 0.75 -5.75 7.58
C ALA A 11 2.19 -5.96 8.06
N GLU A 12 2.59 -7.21 8.31
CA GLU A 12 3.94 -7.56 8.77
C GLU A 12 4.93 -7.72 7.60
N SER A 13 4.52 -8.40 6.52
CA SER A 13 5.43 -8.72 5.41
C SER A 13 5.56 -7.58 4.39
N LEU A 14 4.46 -6.90 4.06
CA LEU A 14 4.46 -5.89 2.98
C LEU A 14 5.44 -4.74 3.21
N PRO A 15 5.58 -4.15 4.41
CA PRO A 15 6.58 -3.10 4.63
C PRO A 15 8.01 -3.57 4.35
N ILE A 16 8.33 -4.82 4.68
CA ILE A 16 9.66 -5.42 4.46
C ILE A 16 9.90 -5.59 2.96
N GLU A 17 8.93 -6.13 2.24
CA GLU A 17 9.00 -6.32 0.78
C GLU A 17 9.14 -4.99 0.05
N ILE A 18 8.44 -3.94 0.48
CA ILE A 18 8.55 -2.58 -0.07
C ILE A 18 9.97 -2.03 0.12
N VAL A 19 10.54 -2.16 1.32
CA VAL A 19 11.92 -1.74 1.57
C VAL A 19 12.89 -2.52 0.67
N ALA A 20 12.72 -3.84 0.58
CA ALA A 20 13.57 -4.69 -0.25
C ALA A 20 13.50 -4.31 -1.74
N GLY A 21 12.30 -4.05 -2.27
CA GLY A 21 12.10 -3.63 -3.66
C GLY A 21 12.67 -2.23 -3.94
N LEU A 22 12.45 -1.26 -3.04
CA LEU A 22 12.97 0.10 -3.20
C LEU A 22 14.49 0.16 -3.10
N LYS A 23 15.13 -0.72 -2.31
CA LYS A 23 16.60 -0.80 -2.23
C LYS A 23 17.28 -1.18 -3.55
N GLN A 24 16.55 -1.74 -4.51
CA GLN A 24 17.10 -2.08 -5.83
C GLN A 24 17.27 -0.86 -6.75
N ILE A 25 16.68 0.29 -6.39
CA ILE A 25 16.76 1.51 -7.18
C ILE A 25 18.06 2.24 -6.84
N GLU A 26 18.91 2.47 -7.86
CA GLU A 26 20.15 3.21 -7.71
C GLU A 26 19.91 4.62 -7.16
N GLY A 27 20.71 5.01 -6.17
CA GLY A 27 20.64 6.33 -5.53
C GLY A 27 19.81 6.40 -4.25
N ILE A 28 19.03 5.36 -3.91
CA ILE A 28 18.32 5.29 -2.63
C ILE A 28 19.27 4.80 -1.53
N LYS A 29 19.46 5.63 -0.48
CA LYS A 29 20.40 5.34 0.62
C LYS A 29 19.72 4.71 1.84
N ASP A 30 18.57 5.24 2.24
CA ASP A 30 17.81 4.78 3.40
C ASP A 30 16.32 4.84 3.12
N ILE A 31 15.57 3.88 3.64
CA ILE A 31 14.12 3.75 3.43
C ILE A 31 13.47 3.40 4.78
N LYS A 32 12.51 4.23 5.18
CA LYS A 32 11.65 3.98 6.33
C LYS A 32 10.21 3.94 5.88
N VAL A 33 9.57 2.78 6.04
CA VAL A 33 8.12 2.64 5.78
C VAL A 33 7.39 2.89 7.10
N GLU A 34 6.61 3.96 7.16
CA GLU A 34 5.75 4.27 8.29
C GLU A 34 4.31 3.87 7.97
N VAL A 35 3.69 3.06 8.84
CA VAL A 35 2.29 2.67 8.73
C VAL A 35 1.45 3.61 9.59
N THR A 36 0.49 4.31 8.97
CA THR A 36 -0.41 5.25 9.66
C THR A 36 -1.87 4.84 9.42
N TRP A 37 -2.73 5.15 10.39
CA TRP A 37 -4.17 4.83 10.33
C TRP A 37 -5.05 6.07 10.18
N SER A 38 -4.45 7.26 10.24
CA SER A 38 -5.12 8.53 10.02
C SER A 38 -4.53 9.24 8.80
N PRO A 39 -5.33 9.60 7.79
CA PRO A 39 -6.76 9.29 7.64
C PRO A 39 -7.02 7.83 7.28
N ALA A 40 -8.10 7.25 7.84
CA ALA A 40 -8.53 5.88 7.55
C ALA A 40 -8.65 5.63 6.04
N TRP A 41 -8.28 4.43 5.61
CA TRP A 41 -8.38 4.02 4.22
C TRP A 41 -9.85 3.95 3.77
N LYS A 42 -10.09 4.22 2.48
CA LYS A 42 -11.44 4.20 1.89
C LYS A 42 -11.38 3.54 0.51
N ILE A 43 -12.42 2.79 0.15
CA ILE A 43 -12.56 2.14 -1.18
C ILE A 43 -12.58 3.14 -2.35
N THR A 44 -12.86 4.41 -2.07
CA THR A 44 -12.74 5.51 -3.05
C THR A 44 -11.30 5.82 -3.44
N ARG A 45 -10.29 5.32 -2.70
CA ARG A 45 -8.87 5.46 -3.02
C ARG A 45 -8.35 4.41 -4.01
N ILE A 46 -9.16 3.42 -4.40
CA ILE A 46 -8.80 2.47 -5.46
C ILE A 46 -8.82 3.20 -6.80
N SER A 47 -7.77 3.05 -7.60
CA SER A 47 -7.67 3.65 -8.93
C SER A 47 -8.79 3.14 -9.86
N ARG A 48 -9.08 3.89 -10.94
CA ARG A 48 -10.06 3.48 -11.96
C ARG A 48 -9.75 2.07 -12.50
N TYR A 49 -8.49 1.79 -12.81
CA TYR A 49 -8.07 0.47 -13.28
C TYR A 49 -8.24 -0.61 -12.21
N GLY A 50 -7.87 -0.33 -10.95
CA GLY A 50 -8.07 -1.27 -9.84
C GLY A 50 -9.55 -1.61 -9.63
N ARG A 51 -10.44 -0.64 -9.74
CA ARG A 51 -11.90 -0.86 -9.65
C ARG A 51 -12.41 -1.76 -10.77
N ILE A 52 -11.98 -1.52 -12.01
CA ILE A 52 -12.35 -2.36 -13.16
C ILE A 52 -11.88 -3.82 -12.92
N ALA A 53 -10.62 -4.01 -12.49
CA ALA A 53 -10.07 -5.33 -12.23
C ALA A 53 -10.80 -6.09 -11.12
N LEU A 54 -11.35 -5.38 -10.13
CA LEU A 54 -12.09 -5.95 -9.00
C LEU A 54 -13.61 -6.04 -9.25
N GLY A 55 -14.10 -5.69 -10.44
CA GLY A 55 -15.53 -5.69 -10.74
C GLY A 55 -16.34 -4.59 -10.02
N LEU A 56 -15.68 -3.53 -9.56
CA LEU A 56 -16.31 -2.37 -8.91
C LEU A 56 -16.67 -1.29 -9.94
N PRO A 57 -17.69 -0.44 -9.65
CA PRO A 57 -18.02 0.70 -10.50
C PRO A 57 -16.80 1.60 -10.72
N PRO A 58 -16.48 2.01 -11.96
CA PRO A 58 -15.28 2.80 -12.27
C PRO A 58 -15.39 4.29 -11.90
N ARG A 59 -16.52 4.71 -11.31
CA ARG A 59 -16.82 6.10 -10.92
C ARG A 59 -16.45 6.39 -9.48
#